data_AF-A0A9J6A232-F1
#
_entry.id   AF-A0A9J6A232-F1
#
_cell.length_a   1.000
_cell.length_b   1.000
_cell.length_c   1.000
_cell.angle_alpha   90.00
_cell.angle_beta   90.00
_cell.angle_gamma   90.00
#
_symmetry.space_group_name_H-M   'P 1'
#
loop_
_entity.id
_entity.type
_entity.pdbx_description
1 polymer ?
#
loop_
_entity_poly.entity_id
_entity_poly.type
_entity_poly.pdbx_seq_one_letter_code
_entity_poly.pdbx_strand_id
1 'polypeptide(L)'
;MPGNIKEALACWNRDGNQSGHREGWKIVPVCNCWTIWLERNQRCFENKSCSRERMKLNCLALFYYWCKHEYPHEDEDIPRILEFLMST
;
A
#
# COMPACT_ATOMS: atom_id res chain seq x y z
N MET A 1 -10.56 5.57 18.83
CA MET A 1 -10.24 4.63 17.73
C MET A 1 -11.26 4.86 16.62
N PRO A 2 -10.87 4.94 15.35
CA PRO A 2 -11.83 5.04 14.25
C PRO A 2 -12.69 3.78 14.17
N GLY A 3 -14.00 3.92 13.97
CA GLY A 3 -14.96 2.82 13.90
C GLY A 3 -15.15 2.24 12.50
N ASN A 4 -14.67 2.94 11.47
CA ASN A 4 -14.74 2.49 10.08
C ASN A 4 -13.58 3.04 9.25
N ILE A 5 -13.45 2.54 8.01
CA ILE A 5 -12.36 2.93 7.11
C ILE A 5 -12.40 4.42 6.73
N LYS A 6 -13.58 5.03 6.63
CA LYS A 6 -13.70 6.47 6.30
C LYS A 6 -13.16 7.33 7.43
N GLU A 7 -13.50 6.99 8.67
CA GLU A 7 -12.96 7.65 9.86
C GLU A 7 -11.46 7.43 10.00
N ALA A 8 -10.98 6.21 9.73
CA ALA A 8 -9.55 5.91 9.76
C ALA A 8 -8.78 6.74 8.73
N LEU A 9 -9.28 6.83 7.50
CA LEU A 9 -8.71 7.68 6.45
C LEU A 9 -8.80 9.18 6.79
N ALA A 10 -9.87 9.62 7.44
CA ALA A 10 -10.01 11.01 7.87
C ALA A 10 -8.99 11.39 8.96
N CYS A 11 -8.79 10.52 9.96
CA CYS A 11 -7.71 10.67 10.94
C CYS A 11 -6.34 10.68 10.25
N TRP A 12 -6.10 9.70 9.36
CA TRP A 12 -4.84 9.58 8.63
C TRP A 12 -4.50 10.84 7.83
N ASN A 13 -5.47 11.36 7.07
CA ASN A 13 -5.29 12.57 6.29
C ASN A 13 -5.06 13.80 7.17
N ARG A 14 -5.77 13.92 8.30
CA ARG A 14 -5.57 15.02 9.25
C ARG A 14 -4.14 15.02 9.78
N ASP A 15 -3.69 13.89 10.29
CA ASP A 15 -2.39 13.77 10.96
C ASP A 15 -1.25 13.83 9.93
N GLY A 16 -1.42 13.17 8.79
CA GLY A 16 -0.48 13.18 7.69
C GLY A 16 -0.29 14.57 7.06
N ASN A 17 -1.35 15.37 6.96
CA ASN A 17 -1.27 16.76 6.47
C ASN A 17 -0.53 17.71 7.44
N GLN A 18 -0.46 17.36 8.73
CA GLN A 18 0.29 18.13 9.73
C GLN A 18 1.78 17.74 9.78
N SER A 19 2.16 16.67 9.09
CA SER A 19 3.55 16.23 9.02
C SER A 19 4.36 17.02 7.98
N GLY A 20 5.68 17.08 8.14
CA GLY A 20 6.61 17.56 7.11
C GLY A 20 6.73 16.64 5.88
N HIS A 21 6.09 15.47 5.88
CA HIS A 21 6.19 14.45 4.82
C HIS A 21 4.83 14.15 4.18
N ARG A 22 4.02 15.18 3.94
CA ARG A 22 2.64 15.08 3.46
C ARG A 22 2.44 14.12 2.30
N GLU A 23 3.31 14.14 1.29
CA GLU A 23 3.20 13.24 0.13
C GLU A 23 3.39 11.76 0.50
N GLY A 24 4.35 11.46 1.38
CA GLY A 24 4.52 10.12 1.92
C GLY A 24 3.27 9.65 2.66
N TRP A 25 2.66 10.53 3.47
CA TRP A 25 1.44 10.17 4.20
C TRP A 25 0.23 9.86 3.32
N LYS A 26 0.16 10.41 2.09
CA LYS A 26 -0.89 10.04 1.12
C LYS A 26 -0.71 8.63 0.56
N ILE A 27 0.52 8.11 0.51
CA ILE A 27 0.86 6.81 -0.06
C ILE A 27 0.54 5.66 0.92
N VAL A 28 0.70 5.89 2.23
CA VAL A 28 0.59 4.82 3.24
C VAL A 28 -0.78 4.10 3.25
N PRO A 29 -1.94 4.79 3.17
CA PRO A 29 -3.23 4.10 3.16
C PRO A 29 -3.39 3.19 1.94
N VAL A 30 -2.88 3.61 0.78
CA VAL A 30 -2.91 2.82 -0.45
C VAL A 30 -2.08 1.54 -0.27
N CYS A 31 -0.87 1.66 0.28
CA CYS A 31 -0.01 0.50 0.55
C CYS A 31 -0.68 -0.50 1.50
N ASN A 32 -1.28 -0.01 2.59
CA ASN A 32 -1.99 -0.88 3.55
C ASN A 32 -3.17 -1.60 2.89
N CYS A 33 -4.03 -0.85 2.19
CA CYS A 33 -5.19 -1.42 1.51
C CYS A 33 -4.77 -2.47 0.47
N TRP A 34 -3.74 -2.17 -0.32
CA TRP A 34 -3.24 -3.08 -1.36
C TRP A 34 -2.69 -4.37 -0.75
N THR A 35 -1.78 -4.29 0.23
CA THR A 35 -1.18 -5.47 0.84
C THR A 35 -2.22 -6.35 1.54
N ILE A 36 -3.24 -5.76 2.18
CA ILE A 36 -4.34 -6.50 2.79
C ILE A 36 -5.20 -7.19 1.73
N TRP A 37 -5.53 -6.48 0.65
CA TRP A 37 -6.30 -7.04 -0.46
C TRP A 37 -5.57 -8.22 -1.12
N LEU A 38 -4.27 -8.08 -1.36
CA LEU A 38 -3.43 -9.11 -1.98
C LEU A 38 -3.39 -10.38 -1.11
N GLU A 39 -3.07 -10.28 0.18
CA GLU A 39 -3.06 -11.44 1.09
C GLU A 39 -4.44 -12.11 1.17
N ARG A 40 -5.53 -11.32 1.23
CA ARG A 40 -6.89 -11.89 1.25
C ARG A 40 -7.20 -12.68 -0.01
N ASN A 41 -6.82 -12.16 -1.18
CA ASN A 41 -7.06 -12.84 -2.44
C ASN A 41 -6.20 -14.09 -2.60
N GLN A 42 -4.91 -14.01 -2.30
CA GLN A 42 -4.01 -15.16 -2.31
C GLN A 42 -4.52 -16.28 -1.39
N ARG A 43 -5.04 -15.92 -0.20
CA ARG A 43 -5.60 -16.88 0.74
C ARG A 43 -6.90 -17.50 0.25
N CYS A 44 -7.82 -16.69 -0.29
CA CYS A 44 -9.13 -17.15 -0.72
C CYS A 44 -9.12 -17.92 -2.06
N PHE A 45 -8.27 -17.50 -3.00
CA PHE A 45 -8.31 -17.99 -4.38
C PHE A 45 -7.12 -18.88 -4.75
N GLU A 46 -5.98 -18.75 -4.06
CA GLU A 46 -4.76 -19.52 -4.36
C GLU A 46 -4.33 -20.45 -3.21
N ASN A 47 -5.04 -20.43 -2.08
CA ASN A 47 -4.67 -21.13 -0.85
C ASN A 47 -3.22 -20.84 -0.39
N LYS A 48 -2.74 -19.63 -0.70
CA LYS A 48 -1.44 -19.12 -0.27
C LYS A 48 -1.62 -18.13 0.87
N SER A 49 -0.72 -18.16 1.84
CA SER A 49 -0.71 -17.18 2.92
C SER A 49 0.71 -16.85 3.31
N CYS A 50 0.96 -15.59 3.66
CA CYS A 50 2.25 -15.19 4.24
C CYS A 50 2.15 -14.89 5.74
N SER A 51 3.30 -14.87 6.41
CA SER A 51 3.36 -14.50 7.82
C SER A 51 3.04 -13.01 8.00
N ARG A 52 2.63 -12.62 9.21
CA ARG A 52 2.35 -11.21 9.53
C ARG A 52 3.58 -10.33 9.32
N GLU A 53 4.77 -10.86 9.59
CA GLU A 53 6.05 -10.19 9.39
C GLU A 53 6.30 -9.96 7.90
N ARG A 54 6.03 -10.96 7.05
CA ARG A 54 6.13 -10.83 5.59
C ARG A 54 5.14 -9.82 5.04
N MET A 55 3.90 -9.79 5.53
CA MET A 55 2.94 -8.76 5.14
C MET A 55 3.45 -7.35 5.45
N LYS A 56 4.02 -7.13 6.65
CA LYS A 56 4.60 -5.83 7.03
C LYS A 56 5.75 -5.44 6.10
N LEU A 57 6.62 -6.39 5.77
CA LEU A 57 7.73 -6.18 4.84
C LEU A 57 7.22 -5.83 3.44
N ASN A 58 6.23 -6.55 2.91
CA ASN A 58 5.63 -6.26 1.62
C ASN A 58 5.00 -4.85 1.60
N CYS A 59 4.31 -4.45 2.66
CA CYS A 59 3.76 -3.09 2.79
C CYS A 59 4.84 -2.00 2.83
N LEU A 60 5.96 -2.24 3.54
CA LEU A 60 7.08 -1.30 3.60
C LEU A 60 7.84 -1.22 2.29
N ALA A 61 8.06 -2.35 1.61
CA ALA A 61 8.68 -2.40 0.29
C ALA A 61 7.84 -1.63 -0.74
N LEU A 62 6.52 -1.84 -0.70
CA LEU A 62 5.57 -1.10 -1.53
C LEU A 62 5.61 0.41 -1.25
N PHE A 63 5.59 0.79 0.02
CA PHE A 63 5.71 2.19 0.41
C PHE A 63 7.02 2.81 -0.08
N TYR A 64 8.15 2.14 0.14
CA TYR A 64 9.45 2.59 -0.33
C TYR A 64 9.49 2.75 -1.86
N TYR A 65 8.91 1.80 -2.59
CA TYR A 65 8.81 1.84 -4.04
C TYR A 65 8.08 3.11 -4.51
N TRP A 66 6.89 3.39 -3.97
CA TRP A 66 6.09 4.57 -4.31
C TRP A 66 6.70 5.89 -3.80
N CYS A 67 7.49 5.87 -2.74
CA CYS A 67 8.25 7.05 -2.32
C CYS A 67 9.43 7.36 -3.24
N LYS A 68 9.93 6.38 -4.00
CA LYS A 68 11.09 6.52 -4.89
C LYS A 68 10.74 6.70 -6.36
N HIS A 69 9.62 6.13 -6.80
CA HIS A 69 9.12 6.35 -8.15
C HIS A 69 8.21 7.58 -8.12
N GLU A 70 8.63 8.66 -8.80
CA GLU A 70 7.70 9.69 -9.24
C GLU A 70 6.63 9.03 -10.09
N TYR A 71 5.42 9.62 -10.10
CA TYR A 71 4.26 9.16 -10.86
C TYR A 71 4.70 8.59 -12.22
N PRO A 72 4.24 7.39 -12.64
CA PRO A 72 4.64 6.83 -13.92
C PRO A 72 4.45 7.90 -14.99
N HIS A 73 5.57 8.35 -15.57
CA HIS A 73 5.55 9.47 -16.50
C HIS A 73 4.86 9.07 -17.81
N GLU A 74 4.73 7.76 -18.04
CA GLU A 74 4.15 7.13 -19.23
C GLU A 74 3.36 5.85 -18.87
N ASP A 75 2.30 5.55 -19.62
CA ASP A 75 1.41 4.38 -19.39
C ASP A 75 2.16 3.02 -19.44
N GLU A 76 3.35 2.98 -20.04
CA GLU A 76 4.20 1.80 -20.18
C GLU A 76 4.82 1.32 -18.85
N ASP A 77 4.84 2.17 -17.82
CA ASP A 77 5.33 1.79 -16.48
C ASP A 77 4.29 0.99 -15.69
N ILE A 78 3.00 1.09 -16.03
CA ILE A 78 1.89 0.45 -15.30
C ILE A 78 2.01 -1.08 -15.29
N PRO A 79 2.24 -1.79 -16.41
CA PRO A 79 2.42 -3.24 -16.40
C PRO A 79 3.59 -3.69 -15.51
N ARG A 80 4.69 -2.94 -15.50
CA ARG A 80 5.89 -3.24 -14.72
C ARG A 80 5.65 -3.06 -13.22
N ILE A 81 4.87 -2.03 -12.85
CA ILE A 81 4.37 -1.83 -11.49
C ILE A 81 3.51 -3.04 -11.09
N LEU A 82 2.55 -3.44 -11.93
CA LEU A 82 1.67 -4.58 -11.63
C LEU A 82 2.46 -5.88 -11.47
N GLU A 83 3.45 -6.15 -12.31
CA GLU A 83 4.32 -7.32 -12.17
C GLU A 83 5.11 -7.32 -10.85
N PHE A 84 5.67 -6.18 -10.44
CA PHE A 84 6.31 -6.06 -9.14
C PHE A 84 5.33 -6.35 -7.99
N LEU A 85 4.10 -5.84 -8.06
CA LEU A 85 3.07 -6.06 -7.04
C LEU A 85 2.54 -7.50 -7.00
N MET A 86 2.50 -8.16 -8.15
CA MET A 86 2.00 -9.53 -8.28
C MET A 86 3.07 -10.60 -8.02
N SER A 87 4.36 -10.23 -8.05
CA SER A 87 5.48 -11.16 -7.82
C SER A 87 5.92 -11.26 -6.35
N THR A 88 5.42 -10.41 -5.45
CA THR A 88 5.72 -10.40 -4.00
C THR A 88 4.75 -11.21 -3.15
#